data_AF-A0A179FCR2-F1
#
_entry.id   AF-A0A179FCR2-F1
#
_cell.length_a   1.000
_cell.length_b   1.000
_cell.length_c   1.000
_cell.angle_alpha   90.00
_cell.angle_beta   90.00
_cell.angle_gamma   90.00
#
_symmetry.space_group_name_H-M   'P 1'
#
loop_
_entity.id
_entity.type
_entity.pdbx_description
1 polymer ?
#
loop_
_entity_poly.entity_id
_entity_poly.type
_entity_poly.pdbx_seq_one_letter_code
_entity_poly.pdbx_strand_id
1 'polypeptide(L)' 'MLAAVFTAGFAFEVGFNNGVNKWWDNHNRGRQWKDIRSKYVEEGAEDEE' A
#
# COMPACT_ATOMS: atom_id res chain seq x y z
N MET A 1 -17.26 23.79 16.89
CA MET A 1 -17.26 22.33 17.13
C MET A 1 -17.09 21.54 15.83
N LEU A 2 -18.00 21.68 14.84
CA LEU A 2 -17.92 20.92 13.57
C LEU A 2 -16.60 21.06 12.82
N ALA A 3 -16.12 22.29 12.58
CA ALA A 3 -14.87 22.52 11.85
C ALA A 3 -13.67 21.82 12.51
N ALA A 4 -13.58 21.83 13.85
CA ALA A 4 -12.51 21.16 14.57
C ALA A 4 -12.58 19.63 14.40
N VAL A 5 -13.78 19.04 14.46
CA VAL A 5 -13.98 17.59 14.27
C VAL A 5 -13.58 17.17 12.86
N PHE A 6 -14.01 17.91 11.82
CA PHE A 6 -13.65 17.59 10.44
C PHE A 6 -12.15 17.74 10.20
N THR A 7 -11.55 18.84 10.63
CA THR A 7 -10.10 19.07 10.46
C THR A 7 -9.28 17.99 11.16
N ALA A 8 -9.64 17.60 12.38
CA ALA A 8 -8.98 16.51 13.09
C ALA A 8 -9.16 15.17 12.36
N GLY A 9 -10.36 14.89 11.85
CA GLY A 9 -10.66 13.70 11.06
C GLY A 9 -9.77 13.58 9.82
N PHE A 10 -9.69 14.63 9.01
CA PHE A 10 -8.84 14.65 7.80
C PHE A 10 -7.35 14.50 8.14
N ALA A 11 -6.86 15.23 9.15
CA ALA A 11 -5.47 15.14 9.56
C ALA A 11 -5.11 13.73 10.08
N PHE A 12 -6.01 13.12 10.87
CA PHE A 12 -5.85 11.76 11.35
C PHE A 12 -5.87 10.75 10.21
N GLU A 13 -6.82 10.84 9.28
CA GLU A 13 -6.93 9.93 8.14
C GLU A 13 -5.63 9.87 7.33
N VAL A 14 -5.08 11.03 6.96
CA VAL A 14 -3.82 11.10 6.19
C VAL A 14 -2.66 10.47 6.97
N GLY A 15 -2.53 10.79 8.25
CA GLY A 15 -1.45 10.25 9.10
C GLY A 15 -1.59 8.74 9.32
N PHE A 16 -2.80 8.29 9.65
CA PHE A 16 -3.12 6.91 9.95
C PHE A 16 -2.94 6.01 8.73
N ASN A 17 -3.49 6.39 7.57
CA ASN A 17 -3.36 5.61 6.34
C ASN A 17 -1.90 5.42 5.94
N ASN A 18 -1.10 6.50 5.95
CA ASN A 18 0.32 6.41 5.62
C ASN A 18 1.09 5.54 6.62
N GLY A 19 0.82 5.71 7.92
CA GLY A 19 1.49 4.94 8.98
C GLY A 19 1.18 3.45 8.91
N VAL A 20 -0.11 3.10 8.83
CA VAL A 20 -0.55 1.71 8.82
C VAL A 20 -0.18 1.02 7.51
N ASN A 21 -0.28 1.68 6.34
CA ASN A 21 0.18 1.12 5.08
C ASN A 21 1.68 0.82 5.11
N LYS A 22 2.51 1.74 5.62
CA LYS A 22 3.96 1.50 5.75
C LYS A 22 4.27 0.34 6.68
N TRP A 23 3.57 0.24 7.80
CA TRP A 23 3.74 -0.87 8.73
C TRP A 23 3.33 -2.21 8.07
N TRP A 24 2.18 -2.23 7.41
CA TRP A 24 1.66 -3.40 6.69
C TRP A 24 2.62 -3.86 5.60
N ASP A 25 3.11 -2.91 4.80
CA ASP A 25 4.05 -3.15 3.73
C ASP A 25 5.34 -3.80 4.23
N ASN A 26 5.86 -3.30 5.35
CA ASN A 26 7.07 -3.84 5.96
C ASN A 26 6.84 -5.23 6.56
N HIS A 27 5.70 -5.44 7.21
CA HIS A 27 5.36 -6.74 7.80
C HIS A 27 5.13 -7.82 6.75
N ASN A 28 4.57 -7.46 5.59
CA ASN A 28 4.25 -8.39 4.50
C ASN A 28 5.27 -8.33 3.35
N ARG A 29 6.46 -7.77 3.58
CA ARG A 29 7.50 -7.64 2.55
C ARG A 29 7.84 -9.00 1.94
N GLY A 30 7.93 -9.03 0.61
CA GLY A 30 8.23 -10.24 -0.17
C GLY A 30 7.01 -11.13 -0.44
N ARG A 31 5.83 -10.77 0.08
CA ARG A 31 4.56 -11.49 -0.14
C ARG A 31 3.54 -10.65 -0.90
N GLN A 32 3.75 -9.35 -1.01
CA GLN A 32 2.82 -8.47 -1.70
C GLN A 32 3.00 -8.57 -3.20
N TRP A 33 1.93 -8.35 -3.96
CA TRP A 33 1.97 -8.35 -5.42
C TRP A 33 3.06 -7.42 -5.96
N LYS A 34 3.20 -6.21 -5.42
CA LYS A 34 4.25 -5.26 -5.82
C LYS A 34 5.69 -5.78 -5.63
N ASP A 35 5.89 -6.75 -4.74
CA ASP A 35 7.20 -7.37 -4.48
C ASP A 35 7.47 -8.58 -5.39
N ILE A 36 6.43 -9.29 -5.85
CA ILE A 36 6.54 -10.56 -6.59
C ILE A 36 6.12 -10.46 -8.06
N ARG A 37 5.49 -9.36 -8.47
CA ARG A 37 4.90 -9.18 -9.81
C ARG A 37 5.88 -9.42 -10.93
N SER A 38 7.14 -8.99 -10.80
CA SER A 38 8.13 -9.10 -11.87
C SER A 38 8.31 -10.54 -12.34
N LYS A 39 8.28 -11.50 -11.40
CA LYS A 39 8.41 -12.94 -11.70
C LYS A 39 7.36 -13.40 -12.69
N TYR A 40 6.09 -13.05 -12.46
CA TYR A 40 4.97 -13.57 -13.24
C TYR A 40 4.70 -12.80 -14.53
N VAL A 41 5.07 -11.52 -14.58
CA VAL A 41 4.86 -10.69 -15.78
C VAL A 41 6.00 -10.90 -16.79
N GLU A 42 7.20 -11.21 -16.33
CA GLU A 42 8.33 -11.58 -17.21
C GLU A 42 8.19 -13.05 -17.66
N GLU A 43 7.89 -14.00 -16.76
CA GLU A 43 7.63 -15.40 -17.14
C GLU A 43 6.46 -15.53 -18.13
N GLY A 44 5.37 -14.76 -17.94
CA GLY A 44 4.25 -14.78 -18.88
C GLY A 44 4.55 -14.16 -20.26
N ALA A 45 5.62 -13.37 -20.38
CA ALA A 45 6.07 -12.84 -21.68
C ALA A 45 7.03 -13.83 -22.37
N GLU A 46 7.86 -14.54 -21.61
CA GLU A 46 8.75 -15.59 -22.14
C GLU A 46 7.98 -16.85 -22.59
N ASP A 47 6.83 -17.16 -21.96
CA ASP A 47 5.96 -18.28 -22.36
C ASP A 47 5.14 -18.00 -23.64
N GLU A 48 5.08 -16.76 -24.13
CA GLU A 48 4.36 -16.34 -25.35
C GLU A 48 5.27 -16.19 -26.61
N GLU A 49 6.60 -16.30 -26.47
CA GLU A 49 7.58 -16.35 -27.59
C GLU A 49 7.99 -17.79 -27.96
#